data_AF-A0A7S1MLT2-F1
#
_entry.id   AF-A0A7S1MLT2-F1
#
_cell.length_a   1.000
_cell.length_b   1.000
_cell.length_c   1.000
_cell.angle_alpha   90.00
_cell.angle_beta   90.00
_cell.angle_gamma   90.00
#
_symmetry.space_group_name_H-M   'P 1'
#
loop_
_entity.id
_entity.type
_entity.pdbx_description
1 polymer ?
#
loop_
_entity_poly.entity_id
_entity_poly.type
_entity_poly.pdbx_seq_one_letter_code
_entity_poly.pdbx_strand_id
1 'polypeptide(L)'
;APLAAIVSKSGQGSGRQVRVAAFPDVSRRRFCVAVGLGAQGAEVLAGMTEYPAQLSPEGVRELGLQFDPMRNGHTLAHAKFSRSIRNKCQRYKNLTSGGMEIFRDVDHIRLLHSQIMELVDVSALERHDLLLECTPLHRLNDLVQLQAEFPLASFFVLLRKNWDCVEDLRQHFGEEVALYFLFMQELLWCTLY
;
A
#
# COMPACT_ATOMS: atom_id res chain seq x y z
N ALA A 1 -17.70 -5.54 -28.70
CA ALA A 1 -17.37 -5.85 -27.29
C ALA A 1 -16.97 -7.31 -27.20
N PRO A 2 -15.68 -7.66 -27.04
CA PRO A 2 -15.31 -9.04 -26.74
C PRO A 2 -15.39 -9.26 -25.22
N LEU A 3 -16.05 -10.35 -24.84
CA LEU A 3 -16.24 -10.81 -23.47
C LEU A 3 -14.89 -10.97 -22.76
N ALA A 4 -14.70 -10.27 -21.65
CA ALA A 4 -13.63 -10.54 -20.70
C ALA A 4 -13.85 -11.95 -20.13
N ALA A 5 -12.96 -12.89 -20.44
CA ALA A 5 -12.90 -14.15 -19.73
C ALA A 5 -12.30 -13.87 -18.34
N ILE A 6 -13.15 -13.45 -17.39
CA ILE A 6 -12.77 -13.39 -15.98
C ILE A 6 -12.61 -14.85 -15.52
N VAL A 7 -11.39 -15.37 -15.56
CA VAL A 7 -11.07 -16.61 -14.84
C VAL A 7 -10.88 -16.25 -13.38
N SER A 8 -11.97 -15.97 -12.67
CA SER A 8 -11.93 -15.85 -11.22
C SER A 8 -11.77 -17.25 -10.65
N LYS A 9 -10.53 -17.67 -10.39
CA LYS A 9 -10.32 -18.77 -9.44
C LYS A 9 -10.53 -18.21 -8.04
N SER A 10 -11.79 -18.18 -7.59
CA SER A 10 -12.08 -18.13 -6.17
C SER A 10 -11.79 -19.51 -5.61
N GLY A 11 -10.78 -19.63 -4.75
CA GLY A 11 -10.68 -20.80 -3.88
C GLY A 11 -11.91 -20.80 -2.98
N GLN A 12 -12.90 -21.65 -3.26
CA GLN A 12 -14.03 -21.85 -2.37
C GLN A 12 -13.52 -22.55 -1.10
N GLY A 13 -13.26 -21.75 -0.06
CA GLY A 13 -12.81 -22.20 1.24
C GLY A 13 -12.21 -21.07 2.06
N SER A 14 -13.02 -20.42 2.90
CA SER A 14 -12.67 -19.42 3.92
C SER A 14 -11.74 -18.26 3.49
N GLY A 15 -12.33 -17.14 3.06
CA GLY A 15 -11.78 -15.77 3.17
C GLY A 15 -10.44 -15.40 2.52
N ARG A 16 -9.69 -16.36 1.97
CA ARG A 16 -8.46 -16.14 1.18
C ARG A 16 -8.84 -15.77 -0.26
N GLN A 17 -9.26 -14.52 -0.48
CA GLN A 17 -9.53 -14.04 -1.83
C GLN A 17 -8.24 -13.53 -2.48
N VAL A 18 -7.63 -14.38 -3.31
CA VAL A 18 -6.76 -13.96 -4.41
C VAL A 18 -7.63 -13.89 -5.65
N ARG A 19 -7.62 -12.76 -6.35
CA ARG A 19 -8.36 -12.58 -7.60
C ARG A 19 -7.36 -12.36 -8.71
N VAL A 20 -7.36 -13.25 -9.70
CA VAL A 20 -6.58 -13.06 -10.92
C VAL A 20 -7.54 -12.79 -12.05
N ALA A 21 -7.32 -11.72 -12.78
CA ALA A 21 -8.05 -11.40 -14.00
C ALA A 21 -7.05 -11.24 -15.13
N ALA A 22 -7.32 -11.84 -16.27
CA ALA A 22 -6.48 -11.70 -17.44
C ALA A 22 -7.34 -11.24 -18.62
N PHE A 23 -6.86 -10.26 -19.37
CA PHE A 23 -7.62 -9.67 -20.46
C PHE A 23 -6.70 -9.14 -21.57
N PRO A 24 -7.09 -9.27 -22.85
CA PRO A 24 -6.35 -8.66 -23.94
C PRO A 24 -6.61 -7.15 -23.99
N ASP A 25 -5.53 -6.36 -24.01
CA ASP A 25 -5.58 -4.94 -24.37
C ASP A 25 -5.48 -4.81 -25.89
N VAL A 26 -6.63 -4.62 -26.51
CA VAL A 26 -6.78 -4.49 -27.98
C VAL A 26 -6.04 -3.26 -28.50
N SER A 27 -6.00 -2.18 -27.71
CA SER A 27 -5.39 -0.90 -28.06
C SER A 27 -3.87 -1.00 -28.18
N ARG A 28 -3.25 -1.82 -27.32
CA ARG A 28 -1.79 -2.01 -27.29
C ARG A 28 -1.34 -3.35 -27.87
N ARG A 29 -2.26 -4.21 -28.31
CA ARG A 29 -2.01 -5.62 -28.70
C ARG A 29 -1.25 -6.40 -27.61
N ARG A 30 -1.64 -6.22 -26.35
CA ARG A 30 -0.96 -6.81 -25.19
C ARG A 30 -1.90 -7.73 -24.42
N PHE A 31 -1.31 -8.61 -23.63
CA PHE A 31 -2.03 -9.42 -22.66
C PHE A 31 -1.79 -8.84 -21.27
N CYS A 32 -2.85 -8.48 -20.57
CA CYS A 32 -2.78 -7.89 -19.24
C CYS A 32 -3.21 -8.92 -18.20
N VAL A 33 -2.47 -8.97 -17.09
CA VAL A 33 -2.82 -9.78 -15.92
C VAL A 33 -2.90 -8.86 -14.70
N ALA A 34 -4.05 -8.85 -14.05
CA ALA A 34 -4.29 -8.14 -12.81
C ALA A 34 -4.41 -9.15 -11.67
N VAL A 35 -3.64 -8.94 -10.60
CA VAL A 35 -3.69 -9.76 -9.38
C VAL A 35 -4.13 -8.88 -8.23
N GLY A 36 -5.29 -9.21 -7.65
CA GLY A 36 -5.83 -8.57 -6.46
C GLY A 36 -5.69 -9.49 -5.25
N LEU A 37 -5.27 -8.92 -4.13
CA LEU A 37 -5.14 -9.61 -2.86
C LEU A 37 -6.06 -8.96 -1.82
N GLY A 38 -6.93 -9.76 -1.19
CA GLY A 38 -7.71 -9.31 -0.03
C GLY A 38 -6.87 -9.27 1.26
N ALA A 39 -7.36 -8.56 2.28
CA ALA A 39 -6.67 -8.38 3.57
C ALA A 39 -6.18 -9.70 4.20
N GLN A 40 -7.01 -10.76 4.19
CA GLN A 40 -6.59 -12.06 4.72
C GLN A 40 -5.48 -12.73 3.88
N GLY A 41 -5.47 -12.49 2.56
CA GLY A 41 -4.38 -12.96 1.70
C GLY A 41 -3.07 -12.24 2.01
N ALA A 42 -3.13 -10.93 2.27
CA ALA A 42 -1.97 -10.15 2.68
C ALA A 42 -1.42 -10.59 4.04
N GLU A 43 -2.30 -10.88 5.01
CA GLU A 43 -1.89 -11.44 6.30
C GLU A 43 -1.17 -12.79 6.16
N VAL A 44 -1.59 -13.62 5.21
CA VAL A 44 -0.89 -14.88 4.92
C VAL A 44 0.48 -14.61 4.31
N LEU A 45 0.59 -13.71 3.31
CA LEU A 45 1.88 -13.34 2.71
C LEU A 45 2.83 -12.71 3.74
N ALA A 46 2.32 -11.85 4.61
CA ALA A 46 3.07 -11.26 5.72
C ALA A 46 3.43 -12.28 6.81
N GLY A 47 2.79 -13.44 6.87
CA GLY A 47 3.20 -14.56 7.73
C GLY A 47 4.31 -15.40 7.11
N MET A 48 4.42 -15.41 5.77
CA MET A 48 5.47 -16.11 5.02
C MET A 48 6.77 -15.30 4.98
N THR A 49 6.69 -13.98 5.13
CA THR A 49 7.82 -13.04 5.10
C THR A 49 7.90 -12.23 6.39
N GLU A 50 9.01 -11.52 6.58
CA GLU A 50 9.08 -10.45 7.56
C GLU A 50 8.67 -9.14 6.89
N TYR A 51 7.75 -8.40 7.50
CA TYR A 51 7.29 -7.12 6.97
C TYR A 51 7.31 -6.05 8.07
N PRO A 52 7.62 -4.78 7.73
CA PRO A 52 7.48 -3.67 8.66
C PRO A 52 6.02 -3.51 9.11
N ALA A 53 5.72 -3.90 10.34
CA ALA A 53 4.45 -3.66 10.99
C ALA A 53 4.59 -2.55 12.03
N GLN A 54 3.62 -1.65 12.05
CA GLN A 54 3.56 -0.60 13.05
C GLN A 54 2.80 -1.11 14.27
N LEU A 55 3.46 -1.10 15.43
CA LEU A 55 2.85 -1.48 16.69
C LEU A 55 1.95 -0.35 17.22
N SER A 56 0.84 -0.72 17.86
CA SER A 56 0.02 0.22 18.62
C SER A 56 0.77 0.67 19.89
N PRO A 57 0.39 1.81 20.49
CA PRO A 57 0.97 2.26 21.76
C PRO A 57 0.85 1.21 22.88
N GLU A 58 -0.26 0.49 22.93
CA GLU A 58 -0.48 -0.66 23.82
C GLU A 58 0.49 -1.80 23.50
N GLY A 59 0.60 -2.14 22.22
CA GLY A 59 1.49 -3.21 21.74
C GLY A 59 2.95 -2.97 22.08
N VAL A 60 3.41 -1.73 21.97
CA VAL A 60 4.76 -1.33 22.37
C VAL A 60 4.97 -1.49 23.87
N ARG A 61 4.03 -1.02 24.71
CA ARG A 61 4.11 -1.18 26.17
C ARG A 61 4.19 -2.65 26.58
N GLU A 62 3.35 -3.50 25.99
CA GLU A 62 3.35 -4.93 26.30
C GLU A 62 4.62 -5.66 25.86
N LEU A 63 5.26 -5.21 24.79
CA LEU A 63 6.51 -5.76 24.30
C LEU A 63 7.75 -5.18 25.02
N GLY A 64 7.55 -4.25 25.96
CA GLY A 64 8.62 -3.64 26.72
C GLY A 64 9.57 -2.78 25.88
N LEU A 65 9.14 -2.34 24.69
CA LEU A 65 9.97 -1.46 23.85
C LEU A 65 9.91 -0.05 24.44
N GLN A 66 11.07 0.52 24.78
CA GLN A 66 11.14 1.89 25.30
C GLN A 66 10.98 2.88 24.15
N PHE A 67 10.02 3.81 24.27
CA PHE A 67 9.88 4.93 23.34
C PHE A 67 10.83 6.06 23.72
N ASP A 68 11.42 6.71 22.72
CA ASP A 68 11.93 8.07 22.85
C ASP A 68 10.72 9.03 22.75
N PRO A 69 10.36 9.76 23.82
CA PRO A 69 9.22 10.67 23.82
C PRO A 69 9.34 11.83 22.82
N MET A 70 10.52 12.06 22.23
CA MET A 70 10.70 13.03 21.14
C MET A 70 10.33 12.48 19.76
N ARG A 71 10.16 11.16 19.63
CA ARG A 71 9.69 10.48 18.41
C ARG A 71 8.32 9.89 18.68
N ASN A 72 7.27 10.68 18.42
CA ASN A 72 5.88 10.26 18.58
C ASN A 72 5.60 8.87 17.96
N GLY A 73 5.55 7.86 18.82
CA GLY A 73 4.59 6.75 18.76
C GLY A 73 4.74 5.66 17.71
N HIS A 74 5.76 5.65 16.86
CA HIS A 74 5.82 4.71 15.73
C HIS A 74 7.15 3.97 15.64
N THR A 75 7.27 2.87 16.39
CA THR A 75 8.39 1.94 16.23
C THR A 75 7.99 0.91 15.18
N LEU A 76 8.59 0.98 13.99
CA LEU A 76 8.48 -0.05 12.98
C LEU A 76 9.10 -1.34 13.53
N ALA A 77 8.29 -2.39 13.67
CA ALA A 77 8.75 -3.72 14.03
C ALA A 77 8.79 -4.58 12.78
N HIS A 78 9.95 -5.15 12.47
CA HIS A 78 10.06 -6.23 11.49
C HIS A 78 9.79 -7.53 12.21
N ALA A 79 8.62 -8.11 11.98
CA ALA A 79 8.25 -9.38 12.59
C ALA A 79 7.37 -10.18 11.65
N LYS A 80 7.52 -11.51 11.69
CA LYS A 80 6.57 -12.41 11.02
C LYS A 80 5.18 -12.18 11.59
N PHE A 81 4.20 -11.96 10.71
CA PHE A 81 2.83 -11.73 11.14
C PHE A 81 2.29 -12.96 11.87
N SER A 82 1.81 -12.77 13.10
CA SER A 82 1.15 -13.81 13.90
C SER A 82 -0.16 -13.27 14.48
N ARG A 83 -1.11 -14.13 14.83
CA ARG A 83 -2.36 -13.69 15.47
C ARG A 83 -2.13 -12.92 16.78
N SER A 84 -1.06 -13.24 17.51
CA SER A 84 -0.69 -12.52 18.74
C SER A 84 -0.19 -11.11 18.43
N ILE A 85 0.70 -10.99 17.44
CA ILE A 85 1.25 -9.69 16.99
C ILE A 85 0.17 -8.85 16.33
N ARG A 86 -0.76 -9.46 15.59
CA ARG A 86 -1.90 -8.82 14.93
C ARG A 86 -2.70 -7.92 15.87
N ASN A 87 -2.94 -8.39 17.10
CA ASN A 87 -3.70 -7.63 18.10
C ASN A 87 -2.93 -6.44 18.66
N LYS A 88 -1.60 -6.44 18.49
CA LYS A 88 -0.67 -5.39 18.91
C LYS A 88 -0.32 -4.43 17.77
N CYS A 89 -0.79 -4.68 16.55
CA CYS A 89 -0.57 -3.80 15.41
C CYS A 89 -1.55 -2.62 15.41
N GLN A 90 -1.09 -1.48 14.89
CA GLN A 90 -1.95 -0.36 14.57
C GLN A 90 -2.93 -0.75 13.46
N ARG A 91 -4.14 -0.21 13.55
CA ARG A 91 -5.18 -0.38 12.53
C ARG A 91 -5.41 0.93 11.80
N TYR A 92 -5.61 0.83 10.51
CA TYR A 92 -5.89 1.92 9.57
C TYR A 92 -7.32 1.83 9.10
N LYS A 93 -7.91 2.98 8.80
CA LYS A 93 -9.23 3.04 8.17
C LYS A 93 -9.08 2.68 6.70
N ASN A 94 -9.80 1.67 6.24
CA ASN A 94 -9.88 1.37 4.82
C ASN A 94 -10.83 2.39 4.16
N LEU A 95 -10.32 3.15 3.20
CA LEU A 95 -11.06 4.21 2.51
C LEU A 95 -12.24 3.67 1.70
N THR A 96 -12.16 2.43 1.21
CA THR A 96 -13.16 1.81 0.32
C THR A 96 -14.23 1.04 1.07
N SER A 97 -13.89 0.33 2.15
CA SER A 97 -14.83 -0.48 2.94
C SER A 97 -15.36 0.24 4.19
N GLY A 98 -14.70 1.33 4.60
CA GLY A 98 -14.97 2.03 5.86
C GLY A 98 -14.58 1.23 7.11
N GLY A 99 -14.09 -0.01 6.96
CA GLY A 99 -13.64 -0.87 8.04
C GLY A 99 -12.23 -0.51 8.54
N MET A 100 -11.80 -1.17 9.62
CA MET A 100 -10.43 -1.05 10.13
C MET A 100 -9.59 -2.25 9.68
N GLU A 101 -8.44 -2.00 9.07
CA GLU A 101 -7.51 -3.01 8.54
C GLU A 101 -6.11 -2.79 9.09
N ILE A 102 -5.27 -3.82 9.09
CA ILE A 102 -3.90 -3.74 9.64
C ILE A 102 -2.90 -3.36 8.56
N PHE A 103 -3.17 -3.75 7.33
CA PHE A 103 -2.39 -3.41 6.16
C PHE A 103 -3.13 -2.38 5.33
N ARG A 104 -2.41 -1.35 4.90
CA ARG A 104 -2.89 -0.39 3.90
C ARG A 104 -2.77 -1.00 2.52
N ASP A 105 -3.41 -0.40 1.54
CA ASP A 105 -3.29 -0.85 0.14
C ASP A 105 -1.84 -0.81 -0.37
N VAL A 106 -1.07 0.21 0.03
CA VAL A 106 0.37 0.26 -0.28
C VAL A 106 1.16 -0.89 0.36
N ASP A 107 0.77 -1.35 1.55
CA ASP A 107 1.41 -2.48 2.21
C ASP A 107 1.10 -3.80 1.45
N HIS A 108 -0.13 -3.95 0.97
CA HIS A 108 -0.52 -5.08 0.11
C HIS A 108 0.31 -5.13 -1.18
N ILE A 109 0.49 -3.97 -1.82
CA ILE A 109 1.28 -3.84 -3.05
C ILE A 109 2.73 -4.22 -2.79
N ARG A 110 3.33 -3.72 -1.71
CA ARG A 110 4.72 -4.04 -1.34
C ARG A 110 4.93 -5.51 -1.05
N LEU A 111 4.03 -6.12 -0.27
CA LEU A 111 4.08 -7.56 0.02
C LEU A 111 4.01 -8.39 -1.27
N LEU A 112 3.09 -8.05 -2.16
CA LEU A 112 2.95 -8.74 -3.44
C LEU A 112 4.21 -8.56 -4.30
N HIS A 113 4.71 -7.33 -4.41
CA HIS A 113 5.90 -7.01 -5.17
C HIS A 113 7.13 -7.77 -4.65
N SER A 114 7.39 -7.75 -3.35
CA SER A 114 8.51 -8.50 -2.75
C SER A 114 8.42 -9.99 -3.04
N GLN A 115 7.24 -10.59 -2.93
CA GLN A 115 7.04 -12.01 -3.25
C GLN A 115 7.25 -12.33 -4.74
N ILE A 116 6.79 -11.45 -5.64
CA ILE A 116 7.03 -11.61 -7.07
C ILE A 116 8.54 -11.55 -7.35
N MET A 117 9.25 -10.58 -6.78
CA MET A 117 10.70 -10.41 -6.97
C MET A 117 11.53 -11.56 -6.38
N GLU A 118 11.07 -12.20 -5.30
CA GLU A 118 11.73 -13.38 -4.72
C GLU A 118 11.55 -14.64 -5.59
N LEU A 119 10.38 -14.80 -6.23
CA LEU A 119 10.04 -16.01 -6.98
C LEU A 119 10.39 -15.92 -8.46
N VAL A 120 10.46 -14.71 -9.00
CA VAL A 120 10.61 -14.43 -10.42
C VAL A 120 11.65 -13.32 -10.60
N ASP A 121 12.64 -13.56 -11.46
CA ASP A 121 13.58 -12.51 -11.89
C ASP A 121 12.89 -11.58 -12.90
N VAL A 122 12.08 -10.66 -12.36
CA VAL A 122 11.31 -9.66 -13.13
C VAL A 122 12.24 -8.87 -14.04
N SER A 123 13.43 -8.50 -13.56
CA SER A 123 14.41 -7.74 -14.32
C SER A 123 15.00 -8.53 -15.50
N ALA A 124 15.18 -9.85 -15.38
CA ALA A 124 15.52 -10.68 -16.53
C ALA A 124 14.36 -10.77 -17.52
N LEU A 125 13.11 -10.93 -17.05
CA LEU A 125 11.94 -10.97 -17.95
C LEU A 125 11.75 -9.65 -18.72
N GLU A 126 11.98 -8.51 -18.08
CA GLU A 126 11.95 -7.19 -18.70
C GLU A 126 13.07 -7.01 -19.73
N ARG A 127 14.31 -7.39 -19.38
CA ARG A 127 15.45 -7.31 -20.31
C ARG A 127 15.31 -8.20 -21.54
N HIS A 128 14.53 -9.27 -21.46
CA HIS A 128 14.29 -10.20 -22.56
C HIS A 128 12.97 -9.93 -23.30
N ASP A 129 12.31 -8.80 -23.05
CA ASP A 129 11.01 -8.44 -23.64
C ASP A 129 9.90 -9.49 -23.40
N LEU A 130 10.05 -10.32 -22.36
CA LEU A 130 9.06 -11.34 -21.96
C LEU A 130 8.01 -10.74 -21.02
N LEU A 131 8.40 -9.72 -20.25
CA LEU A 131 7.54 -8.92 -19.40
C LEU A 131 7.71 -7.46 -19.80
N LEU A 132 6.63 -6.80 -20.20
CA LEU A 132 6.71 -5.40 -20.65
C LEU A 132 6.73 -4.41 -19.49
N GLU A 133 5.93 -4.68 -18.46
CA GLU A 133 5.74 -3.76 -17.33
C GLU A 133 5.13 -4.51 -16.15
N CYS A 134 5.61 -4.23 -14.94
CA CYS A 134 5.01 -4.65 -13.69
C CYS A 134 4.70 -3.42 -12.83
N THR A 135 3.48 -2.91 -12.89
CA THR A 135 3.07 -1.72 -12.14
C THR A 135 1.81 -1.95 -11.31
N PRO A 136 1.74 -1.36 -10.10
CA PRO A 136 0.53 -1.39 -9.30
C PRO A 136 -0.56 -0.54 -9.97
N LEU A 137 -1.80 -1.03 -9.95
CA LEU A 137 -2.94 -0.29 -10.48
C LEU A 137 -3.52 0.64 -9.41
N HIS A 138 -3.74 1.90 -9.78
CA HIS A 138 -4.42 2.86 -8.92
C HIS A 138 -5.93 2.62 -8.88
N ARG A 139 -6.56 2.96 -7.75
CA ARG A 139 -8.02 3.11 -7.66
C ARG A 139 -8.39 4.51 -8.15
N LEU A 140 -9.16 4.56 -9.23
CA LEU A 140 -9.57 5.84 -9.85
C LEU A 140 -10.31 6.74 -8.85
N ASN A 141 -11.19 6.18 -8.02
CA ASN A 141 -11.96 6.95 -7.04
C ASN A 141 -11.05 7.65 -6.02
N ASP A 142 -10.04 6.94 -5.52
CA ASP A 142 -9.07 7.49 -4.56
C ASP A 142 -8.27 8.62 -5.22
N LEU A 143 -7.84 8.44 -6.47
CA LEU A 143 -7.15 9.50 -7.22
C LEU A 143 -8.03 10.73 -7.43
N VAL A 144 -9.30 10.54 -7.77
CA VAL A 144 -10.25 11.64 -7.95
C VAL A 144 -10.51 12.36 -6.63
N GLN A 145 -10.65 11.63 -5.53
CA GLN A 145 -10.83 12.21 -4.21
C GLN A 145 -9.61 13.02 -3.78
N LEU A 146 -8.41 12.42 -3.89
CA LEU A 146 -7.15 13.12 -3.65
C LEU A 146 -7.08 14.37 -4.53
N GLN A 147 -7.34 14.27 -5.84
CA GLN A 147 -7.28 15.43 -6.74
C GLN A 147 -8.28 16.53 -6.37
N ALA A 148 -9.46 16.18 -5.86
CA ALA A 148 -10.47 17.13 -5.40
C ALA A 148 -10.07 17.81 -4.08
N GLU A 149 -9.46 17.06 -3.17
CA GLU A 149 -8.92 17.58 -1.90
C GLU A 149 -7.61 18.39 -2.11
N PHE A 150 -6.92 18.14 -3.22
CA PHE A 150 -5.58 18.67 -3.54
C PHE A 150 -5.51 19.45 -4.86
N PRO A 151 -6.25 20.57 -5.03
CA PRO A 151 -6.02 21.44 -6.17
C PRO A 151 -4.63 22.10 -6.09
N LEU A 152 -3.88 22.02 -7.19
CA LEU A 152 -2.48 22.49 -7.36
C LEU A 152 -2.22 23.91 -6.81
N ALA A 153 -3.22 24.79 -6.83
CA ALA A 153 -3.10 26.19 -6.42
C ALA A 153 -2.99 26.41 -4.90
N SER A 154 -3.41 25.44 -4.08
CA SER A 154 -3.41 25.56 -2.60
C SER A 154 -2.65 24.43 -1.91
N PHE A 155 -2.04 23.53 -2.69
CA PHE A 155 -1.44 22.29 -2.24
C PHE A 155 -0.42 22.48 -1.09
N PHE A 156 0.52 23.42 -1.23
CA PHE A 156 1.55 23.67 -0.21
C PHE A 156 1.03 24.44 1.02
N VAL A 157 -0.07 25.20 0.88
CA VAL A 157 -0.70 25.91 2.00
C VAL A 157 -1.57 24.97 2.84
N LEU A 158 -2.19 23.97 2.20
CA LEU A 158 -3.04 22.97 2.84
C LEU A 158 -2.26 21.92 3.62
N LEU A 159 -1.13 21.44 3.08
CA LEU A 159 -0.31 20.40 3.74
C LEU A 159 0.19 20.81 5.14
N ARG A 160 0.49 22.09 5.36
CA ARG A 160 0.93 22.59 6.68
C ARG A 160 -0.21 22.61 7.71
N LYS A 161 -1.43 22.93 7.29
CA LYS A 161 -2.59 23.08 8.19
C LYS A 161 -3.29 21.76 8.45
N ASN A 162 -3.05 20.76 7.61
CA ASN A 162 -3.82 19.54 7.63
C ASN A 162 -2.88 18.32 7.54
N TRP A 163 -2.43 17.85 8.71
CA TRP A 163 -1.62 16.63 8.80
C TRP A 163 -2.32 15.41 8.21
N ASP A 164 -3.65 15.41 8.24
CA ASP A 164 -4.48 14.36 7.63
C ASP A 164 -4.16 14.20 6.13
N CYS A 165 -3.78 15.29 5.44
CA CYS A 165 -3.41 15.25 4.03
C CYS A 165 -2.10 14.50 3.76
N VAL A 166 -1.09 14.66 4.61
CA VAL A 166 0.17 13.91 4.50
C VAL A 166 -0.11 12.44 4.79
N GLU A 167 -1.01 12.17 5.73
CA GLU A 167 -1.43 10.82 6.07
C GLU A 167 -2.20 10.13 4.94
N ASP A 168 -3.09 10.83 4.23
CA ASP A 168 -3.79 10.28 3.06
C ASP A 168 -2.84 9.97 1.89
N LEU A 169 -1.88 10.86 1.62
CA LEU A 169 -0.80 10.60 0.65
C LEU A 169 0.04 9.38 1.05
N ARG A 170 0.38 9.27 2.34
CA ARG A 170 1.14 8.15 2.89
C ARG A 170 0.36 6.84 2.81
N GLN A 171 -0.96 6.88 2.98
CA GLN A 171 -1.81 5.71 2.87
C GLN A 171 -1.94 5.23 1.42
N HIS A 172 -2.02 6.14 0.46
CA HIS A 172 -2.23 5.80 -0.95
C HIS A 172 -0.92 5.49 -1.71
N PHE A 173 0.09 6.36 -1.60
CA PHE A 173 1.34 6.27 -2.36
C PHE A 173 2.52 5.70 -1.57
N GLY A 174 2.38 5.62 -0.23
CA GLY A 174 3.45 5.19 0.67
C GLY A 174 4.30 6.33 1.19
N GLU A 175 5.25 5.95 2.05
CA GLU A 175 6.06 6.88 2.85
C GLU A 175 7.01 7.73 1.99
N GLU A 176 7.59 7.18 0.94
CA GLU A 176 8.56 7.91 0.12
C GLU A 176 7.91 9.11 -0.59
N VAL A 177 6.74 8.89 -1.20
CA VAL A 177 5.98 9.95 -1.86
C VAL A 177 5.43 10.95 -0.84
N ALA A 178 4.93 10.49 0.31
CA ALA A 178 4.49 11.39 1.38
C ALA A 178 5.65 12.25 1.92
N LEU A 179 6.83 11.66 2.09
CA LEU A 179 8.03 12.36 2.54
C LEU A 179 8.51 13.38 1.51
N TYR A 180 8.44 13.06 0.21
CA TYR A 180 8.72 14.01 -0.85
C TYR A 180 7.83 15.26 -0.72
N PHE A 181 6.52 15.09 -0.54
CA PHE A 181 5.62 16.22 -0.39
C PHE A 181 5.84 17.02 0.90
N LEU A 182 6.14 16.35 2.00
CA LEU A 182 6.53 17.00 3.26
C LEU A 182 7.82 17.81 3.08
N PHE A 183 8.83 17.23 2.44
CA PHE A 183 10.09 17.91 2.16
C PHE A 183 9.90 19.13 1.25
N MET A 184 9.10 18.99 0.18
CA MET A 184 8.79 20.09 -0.73
C MET A 184 8.06 21.24 -0.02
N GLN A 185 7.16 20.93 0.93
CA GLN A 185 6.52 21.94 1.76
C GLN A 185 7.55 22.72 2.61
N GLU A 186 8.43 22.01 3.32
CA GLU A 186 9.46 22.63 4.16
C GLU A 186 10.44 23.47 3.34
N LEU A 187 10.82 22.98 2.15
CA LEU A 187 11.67 23.72 1.22
C LEU A 187 10.98 25.01 0.76
N LEU A 188 9.71 24.93 0.35
CA LEU A 188 8.95 26.09 -0.13
C LEU A 188 8.80 27.14 0.97
N TRP A 189 8.58 26.70 2.21
CA TRP A 189 8.55 27.57 3.38
C TRP A 189 9.87 28.33 3.56
N CYS A 190 10.99 27.60 3.59
CA CYS A 190 12.33 28.21 3.72
C CYS A 190 12.67 29.18 2.58
N THR A 191 12.04 29.05 1.41
CA THR A 191 12.29 29.94 0.26
C THR A 191 11.39 31.18 0.22
N LEU A 192 10.21 31.12 0.86
CA LEU A 192 9.22 32.21 0.81
C LEU A 192 9.20 33.06 2.09
N TYR A 193 9.72 32.54 3.20
CA TYR A 193 9.77 33.18 4.52
C TYR A 193 11.17 33.07 5.13
#